data_AF-A0A841VQG0-F1
#
_entry.id   AF-A0A841VQG0-F1
#
_cell.length_a   1.000
_cell.length_b   1.000
_cell.length_c   1.000
_cell.angle_alpha   90.00
_cell.angle_beta   90.00
_cell.angle_gamma   90.00
#
_symmetry.space_group_name_H-M   'P 1'
#
loop_
_entity.id
_entity.type
_entity.pdbx_description
1 polymer ?
#
loop_
_entity_poly.entity_id
_entity_poly.type
_entity_poly.pdbx_seq_one_letter_code
_entity_poly.pdbx_strand_id
1 'polypeptide(L)'
;MKTKALSFRIEEDTYNYLADLADKSKQPMSEVVREILENNQMTEGTRKAYGECLSYLASVEADDFLVGLDALVEAIKEVKTNG
;
A
#
# COMPACT_ATOMS: atom_id res chain seq x y z
N MET A 1 8.72 24.78 11.73
CA MET A 1 9.34 23.82 10.78
C MET A 1 9.04 24.28 9.36
N LYS A 2 10.03 24.31 8.45
CA LYS A 2 9.76 24.59 7.02
C LYS A 2 9.24 23.32 6.36
N THR A 3 8.01 23.36 5.85
CA THR A 3 7.39 22.24 5.12
C THR A 3 8.14 22.04 3.81
N LYS A 4 8.74 20.87 3.58
CA LYS A 4 9.35 20.54 2.28
C LYS A 4 8.23 20.23 1.30
N ALA A 5 8.15 21.01 0.22
CA ALA A 5 7.24 20.71 -0.88
C ALA A 5 7.87 19.63 -1.77
N LEU A 6 7.13 18.55 -2.03
CA LEU A 6 7.49 17.52 -2.99
C LEU A 6 6.64 17.72 -4.25
N SER A 7 7.27 17.71 -5.41
CA SER A 7 6.56 17.75 -6.70
C SER A 7 7.11 16.63 -7.57
N PHE A 8 6.22 15.85 -8.17
CA PHE A 8 6.57 14.74 -9.04
C PHE A 8 5.59 14.71 -10.23
N ARG A 9 6.03 14.11 -11.33
CA ARG A 9 5.21 13.92 -12.52
C ARG A 9 4.50 12.58 -12.43
N ILE A 10 3.25 12.57 -12.85
CA ILE A 10 2.42 11.37 -12.97
C ILE A 10 1.79 11.33 -14.35
N GLU A 11 1.39 10.13 -14.77
CA GLU A 11 0.60 9.93 -15.98
C GLU A 11 -0.80 10.54 -15.84
N GLU A 12 -1.40 10.93 -16.97
CA GLU A 12 -2.69 11.62 -17.00
C GLU A 12 -3.82 10.80 -16.37
N ASP A 13 -3.85 9.48 -16.62
CA ASP A 13 -4.84 8.59 -16.01
C ASP A 13 -4.69 8.51 -14.48
N THR A 14 -3.44 8.52 -13.99
CA THR A 14 -3.17 8.56 -12.54
C THR A 14 -3.63 9.89 -11.95
N TYR A 15 -3.42 11.00 -12.65
CA TYR A 15 -3.91 12.31 -12.21
C TYR A 15 -5.44 12.35 -12.13
N ASN A 16 -6.13 11.86 -13.17
CA ASN A 16 -7.58 11.83 -13.24
C ASN A 16 -8.18 10.98 -12.12
N TYR A 17 -7.58 9.81 -11.84
CA TYR A 17 -7.95 8.96 -10.71
C TYR A 17 -7.83 9.69 -9.37
N LEU A 18 -6.68 10.36 -9.12
CA LEU A 18 -6.47 11.11 -7.88
C LEU A 18 -7.42 12.30 -7.74
N ALA A 19 -7.78 12.94 -8.85
CA ALA A 19 -8.69 14.08 -8.87
C ALA A 19 -10.12 13.65 -8.52
N ASP A 20 -10.60 12.56 -9.13
CA ASP A 20 -11.91 11.97 -8.84
C ASP A 20 -12.02 11.52 -7.37
N LEU A 21 -10.95 10.92 -6.83
CA LEU A 21 -10.89 10.56 -5.40
C LEU A 21 -10.95 11.77 -4.48
N ALA A 22 -10.21 12.82 -4.79
CA ALA A 22 -10.23 14.06 -4.01
C ALA A 22 -11.61 14.71 -3.98
N ASP A 23 -12.32 14.71 -5.12
CA ASP A 23 -13.68 15.23 -5.22
C ASP A 23 -14.67 14.39 -4.41
N LYS A 24 -14.62 13.06 -4.56
CA LYS A 24 -15.48 12.12 -3.84
C LYS A 24 -15.25 12.16 -2.32
N SER A 25 -14.00 12.25 -1.87
CA SER A 25 -13.66 12.30 -0.45
C SER A 25 -13.79 13.71 0.15
N LYS A 26 -14.04 14.73 -0.69
CA LYS A 26 -14.06 16.15 -0.30
C LYS A 26 -12.79 16.60 0.43
N GLN A 27 -11.65 16.08 0.00
CA GLN A 27 -10.33 16.42 0.55
C GLN A 27 -9.44 17.05 -0.53
N PRO A 28 -8.43 17.84 -0.14
CA PRO A 28 -7.41 18.27 -1.08
C PRO A 28 -6.67 17.06 -1.69
N MET A 29 -6.38 17.10 -3.00
CA MET A 29 -5.63 16.04 -3.68
C MET A 29 -4.29 15.72 -3.00
N SER A 30 -3.64 16.72 -2.38
CA SER A 30 -2.41 16.51 -1.61
C SER A 30 -2.59 15.61 -0.39
N GLU A 31 -3.75 15.66 0.26
CA GLU A 31 -4.08 14.77 1.39
C GLU A 31 -4.38 13.37 0.89
N VAL A 32 -5.15 13.22 -0.19
CA VAL A 32 -5.40 11.91 -0.82
C VAL A 32 -4.10 11.23 -1.24
N VAL A 33 -3.20 11.97 -1.89
CA VAL A 33 -1.88 11.46 -2.29
C VAL A 33 -1.05 11.07 -1.07
N ARG A 34 -1.07 11.88 -0.02
CA ARG A 34 -0.37 11.58 1.24
C ARG A 34 -0.90 10.31 1.87
N GLU A 35 -2.21 10.18 2.01
CA GLU A 35 -2.87 8.99 2.56
C GLU A 35 -2.56 7.75 1.71
N ILE A 36 -2.58 7.85 0.38
CA ILE A 36 -2.19 6.75 -0.50
C ILE A 36 -0.72 6.38 -0.28
N LEU A 37 0.18 7.34 -0.19
CA LEU A 37 1.60 7.08 0.05
C LEU A 37 1.83 6.51 1.45
N GLU A 38 1.12 6.96 2.48
CA GLU A 38 1.18 6.43 3.84
C GLU A 38 0.62 5.01 3.92
N ASN A 39 -0.53 4.75 3.28
CA ASN A 39 -1.12 3.41 3.17
C ASN A 39 -0.27 2.42 2.36
N ASN A 40 0.59 2.94 1.47
CA ASN A 40 1.56 2.17 0.69
C ASN A 40 2.98 2.16 1.29
N GLN A 41 3.22 2.92 2.37
CA GLN A 41 4.50 2.89 3.08
C GLN A 41 4.56 1.64 3.96
N MET A 42 4.92 0.52 3.34
CA MET A 42 5.50 -0.58 4.09
C MET A 42 6.88 -0.14 4.60
N THR A 43 7.13 -0.28 5.91
CA THR A 43 8.47 -0.11 6.46
C THR A 43 9.43 -1.07 5.75
N GLU A 44 10.73 -0.74 5.69
CA GLU A 44 11.72 -1.64 5.08
C GLU A 44 11.69 -3.04 5.72
N GLY A 45 11.52 -3.11 7.05
CA GLY A 45 11.37 -4.36 7.78
C GLY A 45 10.08 -5.11 7.41
N THR A 46 8.95 -4.40 7.29
CA THR A 46 7.66 -4.96 6.86
C THR A 46 7.75 -5.50 5.43
N ARG A 47 8.35 -4.75 4.50
CA ARG A 47 8.56 -5.18 3.11
C ARG A 47 9.44 -6.41 3.04
N LYS A 48 10.52 -6.45 3.84
CA LYS A 48 11.43 -7.60 3.91
C LYS A 48 10.73 -8.84 4.45
N ALA A 49 10.03 -8.71 5.57
CA ALA A 49 9.29 -9.82 6.18
C ALA A 49 8.23 -10.39 5.22
N TYR A 50 7.47 -9.54 4.54
CA TYR A 50 6.50 -10.01 3.55
C TYR A 50 7.16 -10.63 2.31
N GLY A 51 8.29 -10.09 1.87
CA GLY A 51 9.09 -10.69 0.80
C GLY A 51 9.60 -12.10 1.17
N GLU A 52 10.02 -12.31 2.41
CA GLU A 52 10.43 -13.61 2.94
C GLU A 52 9.24 -14.59 3.01
N CYS A 53 8.08 -14.13 3.48
CA CYS A 53 6.85 -14.95 3.48
C CYS A 53 6.43 -15.37 2.07
N LEU A 54 6.42 -14.44 1.11
CA LEU A 54 6.08 -14.75 -0.28
C LEU A 54 7.11 -15.69 -0.93
N SER A 55 8.40 -15.54 -0.60
CA SER A 55 9.45 -16.42 -1.09
C SER A 55 9.31 -17.84 -0.54
N TYR A 56 8.93 -17.97 0.74
CA TYR A 56 8.60 -19.27 1.33
C TYR A 56 7.35 -19.89 0.69
N LEU A 57 6.28 -19.11 0.50
CA LEU A 57 5.07 -19.60 -0.14
C LEU A 57 5.35 -20.07 -1.57
N ALA A 58 6.19 -19.38 -2.33
CA ALA A 58 6.60 -19.82 -3.66
C ALA A 58 7.36 -21.15 -3.69
N SER A 59 7.79 -21.68 -2.53
CA SER A 59 8.48 -22.97 -2.40
C SER A 59 7.58 -24.13 -1.96
N VAL A 60 6.30 -23.87 -1.64
CA VAL A 60 5.34 -24.90 -1.24
C VAL A 60 4.42 -25.33 -2.40
N GLU A 61 3.73 -26.45 -2.20
CA GLU A 61 2.74 -26.96 -3.15
C GLU A 61 1.55 -26.00 -3.30
N ALA A 62 0.86 -26.08 -4.44
CA ALA A 62 -0.18 -25.11 -4.82
C ALA A 62 -1.33 -24.99 -3.80
N ASP A 63 -1.72 -26.10 -3.16
CA ASP A 63 -2.78 -26.12 -2.17
C ASP A 63 -2.38 -25.38 -0.87
N ASP A 64 -1.12 -25.54 -0.44
CA ASP A 64 -0.57 -24.85 0.73
C ASP A 64 -0.25 -23.38 0.43
N PHE A 65 0.10 -23.07 -0.82
CA PHE A 65 0.35 -21.71 -1.28
C PHE A 65 -0.89 -20.83 -1.12
N LEU A 66 -2.05 -21.31 -1.56
CA LEU A 66 -3.30 -20.53 -1.52
C LEU A 66 -3.73 -20.25 -0.07
N VAL A 67 -3.67 -21.26 0.81
CA VAL A 67 -3.98 -21.10 2.24
C VAL A 67 -3.03 -20.12 2.90
N GLY A 68 -1.72 -20.21 2.59
CA GLY A 68 -0.72 -19.31 3.15
C GLY A 68 -0.81 -17.89 2.60
N LEU A 69 -1.23 -17.70 1.35
CA LEU A 69 -1.47 -16.39 0.76
C LEU A 69 -2.65 -15.68 1.43
N ASP A 70 -3.76 -16.39 1.68
CA ASP A 70 -4.91 -15.84 2.41
C ASP A 70 -4.53 -15.41 3.83
N ALA A 71 -3.77 -16.24 4.54
CA ALA A 71 -3.29 -15.91 5.89
C ALA A 71 -2.38 -14.67 5.90
N LEU A 72 -1.51 -14.52 4.89
CA LEU A 72 -0.65 -13.35 4.74
C LEU A 72 -1.47 -12.08 4.45
N VAL A 73 -2.51 -12.17 3.63
CA VAL A 73 -3.42 -11.05 3.33
C VAL A 73 -4.18 -10.60 4.58
N GLU A 74 -4.69 -11.52 5.39
CA GLU A 74 -5.38 -11.20 6.64
C GLU A 74 -4.44 -10.54 7.66
N ALA A 75 -3.21 -11.05 7.80
CA ALA A 75 -2.19 -10.44 8.65
C ALA A 75 -1.85 -9.00 8.21
N ILE A 76 -1.79 -8.73 6.90
CA ILE A 76 -1.58 -7.37 6.37
C ILE A 76 -2.75 -6.45 6.73
N LYS A 77 -3.98 -6.93 6.63
CA LYS A 77 -5.17 -6.15 7.01
C LYS A 77 -5.15 -5.82 8.50
N GLU A 78 -4.87 -6.80 9.36
CA GLU A 78 -4.82 -6.59 10.82
C GLU A 78 -3.78 -5.53 11.22
N VAL A 79 -2.57 -5.60 10.66
CA VAL A 79 -1.51 -4.62 10.91
C VAL A 79 -1.90 -3.21 10.44
N LYS A 80 -2.66 -3.08 9.35
CA LYS A 80 -3.13 -1.78 8.85
C LYS A 80 -4.32 -1.22 9.63
N THR A 81 -5.08 -2.05 10.34
CA THR A 81 -6.30 -1.61 11.05
C THR A 81 -6.06 -1.35 12.54
N ASN A 82 -5.08 -2.03 13.14
CA ASN A 82 -4.74 -1.95 14.57
C ASN A 82 -3.39 -1.27 14.85
N GLY A 83 -2.68 -0.82 13.82
CA GLY A 83 -1.39 -0.12 13.91
C GLY A 83 -1.51 1.38 14.08
#